data_AF-A0A915MK12-F1
#
_entry.id   AF-A0A915MK12-F1
#
_cell.length_a   1.000
_cell.length_b   1.000
_cell.length_c   1.000
_cell.angle_alpha   90.00
_cell.angle_beta   90.00
_cell.angle_gamma   90.00
#
_symmetry.space_group_name_H-M   'P 1'
#
loop_
_entity.id
_entity.type
_entity.pdbx_description
1 polymer ?
#
loop_
_entity_poly.entity_id
_entity_poly.type
_entity_poly.pdbx_seq_one_letter_code
_entity_poly.pdbx_strand_id
1 'polypeptide(L)'
;MFGRSRLVRLLIEKEESDQILLAISERDHWYSINLQLLNDSNLKNCFTPSNYDEETELYLNNSFEISNNVCLQIYYSFMASILSLFFTKTNINGILGRGNMFLFSHNFLQKFLNFPSDWNSTDKRLIDIGAGDGTITLVLRRFFKHVTAVEASKVW
;
A
#
# COMPACT_ATOMS: atom_id res chain seq x y z
N MET A 1 13.15 34.89 11.31
CA MET A 1 14.25 33.90 11.19
C MET A 1 13.87 32.51 11.76
N PHE A 2 12.61 32.07 11.64
CA PHE A 2 12.09 30.85 12.32
C PHE A 2 11.79 29.65 11.38
N GLY A 3 11.71 29.86 10.06
CA GLY A 3 11.32 28.79 9.11
C GLY A 3 12.41 27.76 8.76
N ARG A 4 13.69 28.16 8.79
CA ARG A 4 14.81 27.26 8.44
C ARG A 4 15.00 26.13 9.45
N SER A 5 14.71 26.36 10.73
CA SER A 5 14.82 25.34 11.78
C SER A 5 13.78 24.23 11.63
N ARG A 6 12.54 24.56 11.23
CA ARG A 6 11.44 23.57 11.14
C ARG A 6 11.60 22.61 9.97
N LEU A 7 12.01 23.09 8.79
CA LEU A 7 12.24 22.22 7.63
C LEU A 7 13.39 21.25 7.85
N VAL A 8 14.50 21.74 8.42
CA VAL A 8 15.65 20.89 8.77
C VAL A 8 15.24 19.83 9.79
N ARG A 9 14.43 20.20 10.80
CA ARG A 9 13.92 19.24 11.79
C ARG A 9 13.06 18.15 11.15
N LEU A 10 12.16 18.52 10.23
CA LEU A 10 11.30 17.57 9.52
C LEU A 10 12.12 16.61 8.63
N LEU A 11 13.20 17.08 8.01
CA LEU A 11 14.10 16.24 7.22
C LEU A 11 14.87 15.25 8.11
N ILE A 12 15.34 15.69 9.29
CA ILE A 12 16.00 14.82 10.27
C ILE A 12 15.00 13.78 10.81
N GLU A 13 13.81 14.20 11.24
CA GLU A 13 12.76 13.30 11.73
C GLU A 13 12.35 12.26 10.66
N LYS A 14 12.29 12.67 9.39
CA LYS A 14 12.05 11.75 8.27
C LYS A 14 13.19 10.76 8.09
N GLU A 15 14.44 11.22 8.07
CA GLU A 15 15.62 10.35 7.91
C GLU A 15 15.68 9.32 9.04
N GLU A 16 15.48 9.73 10.30
CA GLU A 16 15.44 8.82 11.45
C GLU A 16 14.32 7.77 11.30
N SER A 17 13.13 8.17 10.85
CA SER A 17 12.03 7.25 10.58
C SER A 17 12.37 6.26 9.46
N ASP A 18 13.00 6.72 8.38
CA ASP A 18 13.39 5.87 7.25
C ASP A 18 14.45 4.84 7.70
N GLN A 19 15.42 5.25 8.53
CA GLN A 19 16.42 4.34 9.10
C GLN A 19 15.81 3.25 9.99
N ILE A 20 14.82 3.60 10.82
CA ILE A 20 14.10 2.63 11.65
C ILE A 20 13.34 1.63 10.77
N LEU A 21 12.64 2.10 9.75
CA LEU A 21 11.92 1.23 8.80
C LEU A 21 12.86 0.31 8.03
N LEU A 22 14.07 0.77 7.71
CA LEU A 22 15.06 -0.01 6.97
C LEU A 22 15.81 -1.00 7.85
N ALA A 23 15.81 -0.84 9.17
CA ALA A 23 16.49 -1.74 10.10
C ALA A 23 15.94 -3.17 9.98
N ILE A 24 16.80 -4.11 9.60
CA ILE A 24 16.45 -5.51 9.31
C ILE A 24 15.75 -6.17 10.52
N SER A 25 16.18 -5.85 11.75
CA SER A 25 15.59 -6.38 12.98
C SER A 25 14.12 -6.04 13.17
N GLU A 26 13.64 -4.92 12.63
CA GLU A 26 12.24 -4.52 12.73
C GLU A 26 11.37 -5.29 11.73
N ARG A 27 11.92 -5.63 10.55
CA ARG A 27 11.17 -6.26 9.44
C ARG A 27 10.65 -7.64 9.79
N ASP A 28 11.42 -8.42 10.55
CA ASP A 28 11.04 -9.77 10.98
C ASP A 28 9.82 -9.77 11.91
N HIS A 29 9.54 -8.63 12.55
CA HIS A 29 8.43 -8.49 13.50
C HIS A 29 7.16 -7.88 12.90
N TRP A 30 7.20 -7.28 11.70
CA TRP A 30 6.07 -6.56 11.10
C TRP A 30 4.78 -7.38 10.96
N TYR A 31 4.92 -8.69 10.72
CA TYR A 31 3.79 -9.60 10.53
C TYR A 31 3.60 -10.56 11.72
N SER A 32 4.39 -10.39 12.78
CA SER A 32 4.29 -11.22 13.97
C SER A 32 3.08 -10.82 14.81
N ILE A 33 2.33 -11.82 15.28
CA ILE A 33 1.21 -11.60 16.20
C ILE A 33 1.43 -12.39 17.48
N ASN A 34 1.04 -11.80 18.62
CA ASN A 34 1.06 -12.52 19.88
C ASN A 34 -0.17 -13.43 20.00
N LEU A 35 -0.02 -14.68 19.55
CA LEU A 35 -1.05 -15.72 19.63
C LEU A 35 -1.49 -16.06 21.07
N GLN A 36 -0.74 -15.65 22.10
CA GLN A 36 -1.13 -15.86 23.50
C GLN A 36 -2.30 -14.96 23.91
N LEU A 37 -2.48 -13.81 23.23
CA LEU A 37 -3.61 -12.91 23.45
C LEU A 37 -4.91 -13.42 22.81
N LEU A 38 -4.82 -14.39 21.90
CA LEU A 38 -5.97 -15.04 21.29
C LEU A 38 -6.34 -16.26 22.15
N ASN A 39 -7.50 -16.23 22.81
CA ASN A 39 -7.95 -17.36 23.65
C ASN A 39 -8.61 -18.48 22.84
N ASP A 40 -9.15 -18.17 21.66
CA ASP A 40 -9.85 -19.12 20.80
C ASP A 40 -8.88 -19.81 19.82
N SER A 41 -8.75 -21.12 19.94
CA SER A 41 -7.92 -21.95 19.06
C SER A 41 -8.38 -21.92 17.60
N ASN A 42 -9.67 -21.76 17.32
CA ASN A 42 -10.19 -21.69 15.95
C ASN A 42 -9.72 -20.40 15.27
N LEU A 43 -9.75 -19.27 15.98
CA LEU A 43 -9.27 -17.99 15.46
C LEU A 43 -7.76 -18.02 15.15
N LYS A 44 -6.96 -18.71 15.97
CA LYS A 44 -5.53 -18.89 15.70
C LYS A 44 -5.30 -19.62 14.37
N ASN A 45 -6.11 -20.62 14.06
CA ASN A 45 -6.00 -21.40 12.83
C ASN A 45 -6.48 -20.65 11.58
N CYS A 46 -7.27 -19.59 11.73
CA CYS A 46 -7.69 -18.72 10.62
C CYS A 46 -6.62 -17.69 10.23
N PHE A 47 -5.60 -17.49 11.06
CA PHE A 47 -4.55 -16.51 10.77
C PHE A 47 -3.50 -17.09 9.81
N THR A 48 -3.28 -16.40 8.70
CA THR A 48 -2.19 -16.69 7.77
C THR A 48 -1.22 -15.50 7.78
N PRO A 49 -0.02 -15.63 8.38
CA PRO A 49 0.95 -14.54 8.39
C PRO A 49 1.45 -14.25 6.98
N SER A 50 1.53 -12.97 6.64
CA SER A 50 2.33 -12.51 5.50
C SER A 50 3.81 -12.41 5.90
N ASN A 51 4.67 -12.10 4.94
CA ASN A 51 6.09 -11.91 5.17
C ASN A 51 6.62 -10.73 4.34
N TYR A 52 7.82 -10.26 4.69
CA TYR A 52 8.58 -9.39 3.82
C TYR A 52 9.06 -10.20 2.61
N ASP A 53 8.55 -9.89 1.42
CA ASP A 53 8.93 -10.53 0.17
C ASP A 53 9.43 -9.51 -0.87
N GLU A 54 9.84 -10.01 -2.03
CA GLU A 54 10.41 -9.20 -3.11
C GLU A 54 9.45 -8.10 -3.59
N GLU A 55 8.13 -8.37 -3.66
CA GLU A 55 7.15 -7.35 -4.05
C GLU A 55 6.96 -6.29 -2.95
N THR A 56 7.02 -6.69 -1.68
CA THR A 56 7.03 -5.77 -0.54
C THR A 56 8.26 -4.86 -0.58
N GLU A 57 9.45 -5.44 -0.81
CA GLU A 57 10.70 -4.71 -0.96
C GLU A 57 10.65 -3.70 -2.11
N LEU A 58 10.19 -4.15 -3.27
CA LEU A 58 10.05 -3.29 -4.45
C LEU A 58 9.11 -2.11 -4.17
N TYR A 59 7.97 -2.36 -3.53
CA TYR A 59 7.03 -1.31 -3.17
C TYR A 59 7.63 -0.30 -2.19
N LEU A 60 8.36 -0.77 -1.18
CA LEU A 60 9.01 0.10 -0.21
C LEU A 60 10.10 0.95 -0.86
N ASN A 61 10.95 0.36 -1.70
CA ASN A 61 11.98 1.09 -2.43
C ASN A 61 11.37 2.20 -3.30
N ASN A 62 10.31 1.89 -4.05
CA ASN A 62 9.58 2.90 -4.83
C ASN A 62 8.95 3.99 -3.93
N SER A 63 8.42 3.61 -2.76
CA SER A 63 7.87 4.56 -1.78
C SER A 63 8.95 5.49 -1.21
N PHE A 64 10.16 4.97 -0.95
CA PHE A 64 11.31 5.78 -0.54
C PHE A 64 11.75 6.72 -1.66
N GLU A 65 11.86 6.25 -2.90
CA GLU A 65 12.21 7.11 -4.04
C GLU A 65 11.21 8.27 -4.23
N ILE A 66 9.91 7.98 -4.16
CA ILE A 66 8.86 9.00 -4.27
C ILE A 66 8.94 9.99 -3.10
N SER A 67 9.06 9.48 -1.86
CA SER A 67 9.06 10.32 -0.66
C SER A 67 10.32 11.18 -0.52
N ASN A 68 11.46 10.70 -1.02
CA ASN A 68 12.75 11.41 -1.00
C ASN A 68 12.90 12.39 -2.16
N ASN A 69 12.03 12.33 -3.16
CA ASN A 69 12.01 13.31 -4.25
C ASN A 69 11.40 14.65 -3.80
N VAL A 70 12.25 15.54 -3.28
CA VAL A 70 11.85 16.87 -2.76
C VAL A 70 11.08 17.69 -3.80
N CYS A 71 11.52 17.70 -5.06
CA CYS A 71 10.86 18.43 -6.14
C CYS A 71 9.42 17.93 -6.36
N LEU A 72 9.24 16.61 -6.38
CA LEU A 72 7.94 15.98 -6.50
C LEU A 72 7.05 16.29 -5.28
N GLN A 73 7.60 16.29 -4.06
CA GLN A 73 6.84 16.63 -2.85
C GLN A 73 6.41 18.11 -2.83
N ILE A 74 7.24 19.02 -3.33
CA ILE A 74 6.88 20.44 -3.51
C ILE A 74 5.74 20.56 -4.53
N TYR A 75 5.86 19.87 -5.67
CA TYR A 75 4.82 19.83 -6.69
C TYR A 75 3.48 19.32 -6.12
N TYR A 76 3.49 18.19 -5.41
CA TYR A 76 2.30 17.64 -4.78
C TYR A 76 1.67 18.60 -3.77
N SER A 77 2.48 19.30 -2.97
CA SER A 77 1.99 20.27 -1.99
C SER A 77 1.34 21.48 -2.65
N PHE A 78 1.95 21.97 -3.73
CA PHE A 78 1.41 23.07 -4.53
C PHE A 78 0.09 22.69 -5.21
N MET A 79 0.05 21.55 -5.91
CA MET A 79 -1.16 21.09 -6.58
C MET A 79 -2.27 20.75 -5.60
N ALA A 80 -1.95 20.13 -4.47
CA ALA A 80 -2.95 19.86 -3.44
C ALA A 80 -3.60 21.15 -2.92
N SER A 81 -2.82 22.22 -2.78
CA SER A 81 -3.32 23.53 -2.34
C SER A 81 -4.29 24.13 -3.36
N ILE A 82 -3.96 24.09 -4.66
CA ILE A 82 -4.86 24.54 -5.74
C ILE A 82 -6.14 23.69 -5.79
N LEU A 83 -5.99 22.37 -5.82
CA LEU A 83 -7.12 21.45 -5.97
C LEU A 83 -8.04 21.46 -4.74
N SER A 84 -7.52 21.79 -3.55
CA SER A 84 -8.32 21.89 -2.32
C SER A 84 -9.43 22.93 -2.35
N LEU A 85 -9.39 23.87 -3.31
CA LEU A 85 -10.48 24.82 -3.54
C LEU A 85 -11.73 24.16 -4.13
N PHE A 86 -11.57 23.00 -4.79
CA PHE A 86 -12.62 22.34 -5.56
C PHE A 86 -12.89 20.90 -5.12
N PHE A 87 -11.89 20.23 -4.55
CA PHE A 87 -11.91 18.80 -4.29
C PHE A 87 -11.60 18.46 -2.84
N THR A 88 -12.14 17.32 -2.38
CA THR A 88 -11.78 16.74 -1.08
C THR A 88 -10.36 16.18 -1.12
N LYS A 89 -9.74 15.99 0.06
CA LYS A 89 -8.40 15.39 0.16
C LYS A 89 -8.29 14.03 -0.51
N THR A 90 -9.31 13.18 -0.39
CA THR A 90 -9.35 11.86 -1.03
C THR A 90 -9.32 11.97 -2.55
N ASN A 91 -10.11 12.87 -3.14
CA ASN A 91 -10.13 13.10 -4.58
C ASN A 91 -8.79 13.68 -5.08
N ILE A 92 -8.17 14.56 -4.30
CA ILE A 92 -6.85 15.11 -4.61
C ILE A 92 -5.79 14.01 -4.61
N ASN A 93 -5.82 13.11 -3.64
CA ASN A 93 -4.90 11.98 -3.60
C ASN A 93 -5.10 11.06 -4.80
N GLY A 94 -6.34 10.82 -5.24
CA GLY A 94 -6.63 10.12 -6.48
C GLY A 94 -6.05 10.82 -7.71
N ILE A 95 -6.37 12.10 -7.91
CA ILE A 95 -5.89 12.92 -9.05
C ILE A 95 -4.35 12.96 -9.10
N LEU A 96 -3.69 13.07 -7.95
CA LEU A 96 -2.24 13.15 -7.85
C LEU A 96 -1.55 11.78 -7.82
N GLY A 97 -2.29 10.66 -7.87
CA GLY A 97 -1.72 9.32 -7.80
C GLY A 97 -1.04 9.02 -6.45
N ARG A 98 -1.49 9.66 -5.37
CA ARG A 98 -0.96 9.51 -4.00
C ARG A 98 -1.73 8.50 -3.15
N GLY A 99 -2.67 7.78 -3.76
CA GLY A 99 -3.50 6.75 -3.11
C GLY A 99 -2.93 5.35 -3.16
N ASN A 100 -1.76 5.16 -3.78
CA ASN A 100 -1.21 3.83 -4.03
C ASN A 100 -1.00 3.06 -2.71
N MET A 101 -1.42 1.80 -2.71
CA MET A 101 -1.33 0.90 -1.57
C MET A 101 -0.72 -0.43 -2.00
N PHE A 102 0.10 -0.99 -1.14
CA PHE A 102 0.49 -2.40 -1.19
C PHE A 102 -0.26 -3.16 -0.10
N LEU A 103 -1.04 -4.15 -0.50
CA LEU A 103 -1.83 -4.96 0.43
C LEU A 103 -1.27 -6.38 0.56
N PHE A 104 -0.95 -7.00 -0.57
CA PHE A 104 -0.37 -8.33 -0.63
C PHE A 104 0.47 -8.48 -1.90
N SER A 105 1.49 -9.33 -1.83
CA SER A 105 2.17 -9.82 -3.01
C SER A 105 1.31 -10.86 -3.73
N HIS A 106 1.68 -11.13 -4.99
CA HIS A 106 1.07 -12.20 -5.75
C HIS A 106 1.24 -13.56 -5.05
N ASN A 107 2.44 -13.85 -4.55
CA ASN A 107 2.75 -15.13 -3.91
C ASN A 107 1.97 -15.34 -2.61
N PHE A 108 1.83 -14.29 -1.79
CA PHE A 108 1.02 -14.36 -0.58
C PHE A 108 -0.45 -14.62 -0.94
N LEU A 109 -1.01 -13.85 -1.88
CA LEU A 109 -2.41 -13.97 -2.24
C LEU A 109 -2.74 -15.35 -2.83
N GLN A 110 -1.86 -15.91 -3.66
CA GLN A 110 -2.02 -17.26 -4.20
C GLN A 110 -2.13 -18.31 -3.08
N LYS A 111 -1.24 -18.23 -2.08
CA LYS A 111 -1.24 -19.14 -0.93
C LYS A 111 -2.47 -18.92 -0.05
N PHE A 112 -2.79 -17.66 0.26
CA PHE A 112 -3.90 -17.28 1.12
C PHE A 112 -5.26 -17.73 0.57
N LEU A 113 -5.48 -17.59 -0.74
CA LEU A 113 -6.69 -18.05 -1.42
C LEU A 113 -6.63 -19.53 -1.83
N ASN A 114 -5.52 -20.21 -1.53
CA ASN A 114 -5.27 -21.62 -1.87
C ASN A 114 -5.46 -21.90 -3.37
N PHE A 115 -4.94 -21.02 -4.23
CA PHE A 115 -4.94 -21.24 -5.66
C PHE A 115 -3.85 -22.26 -6.03
N PRO A 116 -4.19 -23.32 -6.78
CA PRO A 116 -3.22 -24.31 -7.22
C PRO A 116 -2.20 -23.71 -8.21
N SER A 117 -1.07 -24.39 -8.41
CA SER A 117 -0.01 -23.91 -9.31
C SER A 117 -0.42 -23.86 -10.78
N ASP A 118 -1.40 -24.68 -11.17
CA ASP A 118 -2.00 -24.73 -12.50
C ASP A 118 -3.27 -23.86 -12.62
N TRP A 119 -3.45 -22.90 -11.70
CA TRP A 119 -4.61 -22.02 -11.69
C TRP A 119 -4.83 -21.33 -13.04
N ASN A 120 -5.95 -21.68 -13.68
CA ASN A 120 -6.34 -21.12 -14.97
C ASN A 120 -7.33 -19.97 -14.77
N SER A 121 -6.89 -18.75 -15.08
CA SER A 121 -7.68 -17.52 -14.93
C SER A 121 -8.74 -17.33 -16.02
N THR A 122 -8.73 -18.12 -17.11
CA THR A 122 -9.48 -17.86 -18.36
C THR A 122 -10.98 -17.71 -18.13
N ASP A 123 -11.58 -18.60 -17.36
CA ASP A 123 -13.02 -18.60 -17.10
C ASP A 123 -13.37 -17.99 -15.73
N LYS A 124 -12.39 -17.37 -15.05
CA LYS A 124 -12.55 -16.84 -13.70
C LYS A 124 -12.92 -15.36 -13.76
N ARG A 125 -13.86 -14.98 -12.90
CA ARG A 125 -14.38 -13.62 -12.80
C ARG A 125 -14.18 -13.07 -11.40
N LEU A 126 -13.90 -11.78 -11.32
CA LEU A 126 -13.78 -11.04 -10.07
C LEU A 126 -14.60 -9.75 -10.17
N ILE A 127 -15.31 -9.43 -9.10
CA ILE A 127 -15.89 -8.11 -8.87
C ILE A 127 -15.15 -7.51 -7.68
N ASP A 128 -14.43 -6.42 -7.93
CA ASP A 128 -13.71 -5.65 -6.92
C ASP A 128 -14.55 -4.42 -6.55
N ILE A 129 -15.03 -4.38 -5.31
CA ILE A 129 -15.94 -3.32 -4.82
C ILE A 129 -15.14 -2.43 -3.87
N GLY A 130 -15.11 -1.13 -4.16
CA GLY A 130 -14.23 -0.20 -3.46
C GLY A 130 -12.79 -0.28 -3.99
N ALA A 131 -12.65 -0.40 -5.32
CA ALA A 131 -11.35 -0.61 -5.97
C ALA A 131 -10.35 0.55 -5.77
N GLY A 132 -10.79 1.72 -5.28
CA GLY A 132 -9.92 2.87 -5.06
C GLY A 132 -9.26 3.33 -6.36
N ASP A 133 -7.94 3.42 -6.38
CA ASP A 133 -7.17 3.74 -7.60
C ASP A 133 -6.91 2.52 -8.51
N GLY A 134 -7.43 1.35 -8.16
CA GLY A 134 -7.33 0.12 -8.93
C GLY A 134 -5.99 -0.61 -8.81
N THR A 135 -5.04 -0.13 -8.00
CA THR A 135 -3.70 -0.73 -7.92
C THR A 135 -3.77 -2.17 -7.39
N ILE A 136 -4.61 -2.43 -6.37
CA ILE A 136 -4.84 -3.78 -5.85
C ILE A 136 -5.59 -4.66 -6.86
N THR A 137 -6.55 -4.08 -7.59
CA THR A 137 -7.26 -4.77 -8.69
C THR A 137 -6.29 -5.30 -9.73
N LEU A 138 -5.20 -4.60 -10.04
CA LEU A 138 -4.18 -5.05 -10.98
C LEU A 138 -3.42 -6.29 -10.49
N VAL A 139 -3.17 -6.42 -9.18
CA VAL A 139 -2.59 -7.63 -8.59
C VAL A 139 -3.56 -8.79 -8.74
N LEU A 140 -4.84 -8.56 -8.42
CA LEU A 140 -5.90 -9.55 -8.52
C LEU A 140 -6.12 -10.03 -9.96
N ARG A 141 -5.98 -9.16 -10.96
CA ARG A 141 -6.12 -9.50 -12.39
C ARG A 141 -5.20 -10.62 -12.87
N ARG A 142 -4.09 -10.90 -12.17
CA ARG A 142 -3.23 -12.06 -12.47
C ARG A 142 -3.96 -13.40 -12.29
N PHE A 143 -4.96 -13.45 -11.41
CA PHE A 143 -5.73 -14.64 -11.10
C PHE A 143 -7.10 -14.69 -11.81
N PHE A 144 -7.60 -13.59 -12.35
CA PHE A 144 -8.93 -13.52 -12.95
C PHE A 144 -8.88 -12.82 -14.30
N LYS A 145 -9.31 -13.50 -15.37
CA LYS A 145 -9.31 -12.90 -16.72
C LYS A 145 -10.37 -11.81 -16.87
N HIS A 146 -11.52 -11.98 -16.22
CA HIS A 146 -12.63 -11.04 -16.29
C HIS A 146 -12.77 -10.29 -14.96
N VAL A 147 -12.19 -9.10 -14.88
CA VAL A 147 -12.26 -8.26 -13.68
C VAL A 147 -13.19 -7.09 -13.93
N THR A 148 -14.16 -6.90 -13.04
CA THR A 148 -14.99 -5.70 -12.95
C THR A 148 -14.63 -4.96 -11.68
N ALA A 149 -14.19 -3.72 -11.79
CA ALA A 149 -13.90 -2.86 -10.65
C ALA A 149 -15.00 -1.81 -10.51
N VAL A 150 -15.42 -1.55 -9.28
CA VAL A 150 -16.43 -0.56 -8.94
C VAL A 150 -15.90 0.26 -7.76
N GLU A 151 -16.08 1.57 -7.80
CA GLU A 151 -15.89 2.39 -6.61
C GLU A 151 -16.85 3.59 -6.59
N ALA A 152 -17.09 4.10 -5.39
CA ALA A 152 -18.16 5.02 -5.10
C ALA A 152 -17.75 6.48 -5.35
N SER A 153 -16.45 6.79 -5.23
CA SER A 153 -15.90 8.08 -5.63
C SER A 153 -16.30 8.41 -7.06
N LYS A 154 -16.62 9.67 -7.33
CA LYS A 154 -16.87 10.16 -8.70
C LYS A 154 -15.59 10.65 -9.37
N VAL A 155 -14.51 10.74 -8.62
CA VAL A 155 -13.22 11.24 -9.09
C VAL A 155 -12.28 10.04 -9.15
N TRP A 156 -11.88 9.75 -10.38
CA TRP A 156 -10.97 8.68 -10.79
C TRP A 156 -9.96 9.29 -11.75
#